data_AF-A0A829ZUX4-F1
#
_entry.id   AF-A0A829ZUX4-F1
#
_cell.length_a   1.000
_cell.length_b   1.000
_cell.length_c   1.000
_cell.angle_alpha   90.00
_cell.angle_beta   90.00
_cell.angle_gamma   90.00
#
_symmetry.space_group_name_H-M   'P 1'
#
loop_
_entity.id
_entity.type
_entity.pdbx_description
1 polymer ?
#
loop_
_entity_poly.entity_id
_entity_poly.type
_entity_poly.pdbx_seq_one_letter_code
_entity_poly.pdbx_strand_id
1 'polypeptide(L)'
;MLEFDDGDLNHQFAVIKVVGVGGGGNNAVNRMIAASLKGVEFISVNTDAQALRLCQAEQKIQIGAKLTKGLGAGANPEIGKKAAEESREELAQRLQGADMVFITAGMGGGTGTGAAPVVAQIAKEVGALTVAVVTRPFTFEGRKRALQAESGIAELRTKVDTLIVIPNDRLLQVADKQTTITEAFRIADDVLRQGVQGISDLITVPGLINLDFADVKTIMTDAGSALMGIGRATGEKRAVEAAKMAVSSPLLETSIEGARGILLNITGGPNLGLFEVNEAAEIIAASADPDANIIFGAVIDENLKDEIRVTVIATGFEGQRRESAAKQAAATREMDIKNFDLDDLDIPAFLRRR
;
A
#
# COMPACT_ATOMS: atom_id res chain seq x y z
N MET A 1 0.62 -10.74 53.94
CA MET A 1 -0.14 -10.86 52.68
C MET A 1 0.07 -9.52 51.99
N LEU A 2 1.03 -9.45 51.09
CA LEU A 2 1.30 -8.24 50.32
C LEU A 2 0.26 -8.24 49.18
N GLU A 3 -0.69 -7.32 49.25
CA GLU A 3 -1.58 -7.00 48.15
C GLU A 3 -0.72 -6.41 47.03
N PHE A 4 -0.64 -7.13 45.92
CA PHE A 4 -0.12 -6.58 44.68
C PHE A 4 -1.25 -5.73 44.07
N ASP A 5 -0.96 -4.44 43.93
CA ASP A 5 -1.75 -3.48 43.18
C ASP A 5 -1.81 -3.97 41.72
N ASP A 6 -2.99 -4.41 41.26
CA ASP A 6 -3.31 -4.75 39.87
C ASP A 6 -3.37 -3.46 39.01
N GLY A 7 -2.30 -2.68 39.07
CA GLY A 7 -2.09 -1.49 38.25
C GLY A 7 -1.70 -1.89 36.84
N ASP A 8 -2.70 -1.92 35.96
CA ASP A 8 -2.58 -1.69 34.52
C ASP A 8 -1.67 -2.65 33.73
N LEU A 9 -2.04 -3.94 33.73
CA LEU A 9 -1.58 -4.93 32.73
C LEU A 9 -2.33 -4.80 31.39
N ASN A 10 -2.72 -3.58 30.99
CA ASN A 10 -3.12 -3.33 29.62
C ASN A 10 -1.85 -3.29 28.77
N HIS A 11 -1.49 -4.42 28.15
CA HIS A 11 -0.78 -4.33 26.87
C HIS A 11 -1.63 -3.42 25.98
N GLN A 12 -1.23 -2.16 25.82
CA GLN A 12 -1.92 -1.22 24.92
C GLN A 12 -1.74 -1.78 23.51
N PHE A 13 -2.77 -2.47 23.01
CA PHE A 13 -2.83 -2.87 21.62
C PHE A 13 -2.73 -1.61 20.76
N ALA A 14 -1.92 -1.66 19.71
CA ALA A 14 -1.74 -0.52 18.80
C ALA A 14 -3.11 -0.12 18.21
N VAL A 15 -3.43 1.16 18.28
CA VAL A 15 -4.68 1.72 17.74
C VAL A 15 -4.53 1.90 16.24
N ILE A 16 -5.16 1.01 15.47
CA ILE A 16 -5.14 1.03 14.01
C ILE A 16 -6.44 1.65 13.48
N LYS A 17 -6.32 2.68 12.63
CA LYS A 17 -7.46 3.30 11.94
C LYS A 17 -7.36 3.10 10.43
N VAL A 18 -8.48 2.78 9.79
CA VAL A 18 -8.58 2.59 8.33
C VAL A 18 -9.51 3.67 7.76
N VAL A 19 -8.94 4.53 6.93
CA VAL A 19 -9.60 5.69 6.34
C VAL A 19 -9.86 5.46 4.85
N GLY A 20 -11.12 5.24 4.49
CA GLY A 20 -11.56 5.18 3.10
C GLY A 20 -11.85 6.57 2.56
N VAL A 21 -11.14 7.00 1.52
CA VAL A 21 -11.27 8.36 0.96
C VAL A 21 -11.91 8.33 -0.43
N GLY A 22 -13.07 8.99 -0.55
CA GLY A 22 -13.89 9.00 -1.76
C GLY A 22 -14.58 7.67 -2.04
N GLY A 23 -15.31 7.59 -3.17
CA GLY A 23 -16.18 6.44 -3.47
C GLY A 23 -15.48 5.07 -3.46
N GLY A 24 -14.35 4.93 -4.16
CA GLY A 24 -13.59 3.67 -4.19
C GLY A 24 -13.05 3.27 -2.81
N GLY A 25 -12.50 4.23 -2.05
CA GLY A 25 -12.03 3.98 -0.69
C GLY A 25 -13.16 3.59 0.26
N ASN A 26 -14.32 4.25 0.16
CA ASN A 26 -15.50 3.91 0.97
C ASN A 26 -16.04 2.51 0.64
N ASN A 27 -16.04 2.12 -0.63
CA ASN A 27 -16.43 0.77 -1.04
C ASN A 27 -15.48 -0.30 -0.46
N ALA A 28 -14.17 -0.06 -0.52
CA ALA A 28 -13.18 -0.93 0.10
C ALA A 28 -13.39 -1.06 1.62
N VAL A 29 -13.64 0.05 2.33
CA VAL A 29 -13.96 0.04 3.76
C VAL A 29 -15.23 -0.75 4.07
N ASN A 30 -16.32 -0.53 3.32
CA ASN A 30 -17.55 -1.31 3.50
C ASN A 30 -17.28 -2.81 3.33
N ARG A 31 -16.43 -3.19 2.38
CA ARG A 31 -16.04 -4.58 2.16
C ARG A 31 -15.17 -5.13 3.30
N MET A 32 -14.26 -4.33 3.87
CA MET A 32 -13.49 -4.71 5.06
C MET A 32 -14.41 -4.97 6.26
N ILE A 33 -15.42 -4.13 6.46
CA ILE A 33 -16.43 -4.28 7.51
C ILE A 33 -17.26 -5.54 7.27
N ALA A 34 -17.75 -5.76 6.06
CA ALA A 34 -18.52 -6.95 5.69
C ALA A 34 -17.70 -8.25 5.87
N ALA A 35 -16.38 -8.19 5.68
CA ALA A 35 -15.46 -9.28 5.94
C ALA A 35 -15.09 -9.44 7.43
N SER A 36 -15.66 -8.63 8.32
CA SER A 36 -15.45 -8.68 9.77
C SER A 36 -13.98 -8.55 10.19
N LEU A 37 -13.22 -7.66 9.54
CA LEU A 37 -11.84 -7.36 9.94
C LEU A 37 -11.81 -6.79 11.37
N LYS A 38 -11.02 -7.41 12.25
CA LYS A 38 -11.00 -7.12 13.70
C LYS A 38 -9.85 -6.20 14.09
N GLY A 39 -10.01 -5.49 15.21
CA GLY A 39 -8.95 -4.69 15.82
C GLY A 39 -8.61 -3.40 15.06
N VAL A 40 -9.51 -2.93 14.19
CA VAL A 40 -9.32 -1.70 13.41
C VAL A 40 -10.56 -0.82 13.50
N GLU A 41 -10.36 0.50 13.56
CA GLU A 41 -11.44 1.48 13.51
C GLU A 41 -11.65 1.96 12.06
N PHE A 42 -12.89 1.96 11.59
CA PHE A 42 -13.20 2.38 10.22
C PHE A 42 -13.71 3.81 10.14
N ILE A 43 -13.11 4.58 9.24
CA ILE A 43 -13.48 5.97 8.94
C ILE A 43 -13.77 6.09 7.44
N SER A 44 -14.95 6.58 7.08
CA SER A 44 -15.28 6.94 5.70
C SER A 44 -15.25 8.45 5.52
N VAL A 45 -14.49 8.91 4.53
CA VAL A 45 -14.33 10.33 4.18
C VAL A 45 -14.82 10.55 2.76
N ASN A 46 -15.77 11.48 2.57
CA ASN A 46 -16.26 11.80 1.23
C ASN A 46 -16.80 13.23 1.13
N THR A 47 -16.74 13.81 -0.06
CA THR A 47 -17.44 15.05 -0.42
C THR A 47 -18.90 14.82 -0.80
N ASP A 48 -19.23 13.59 -1.22
CA ASP A 48 -20.60 13.20 -1.59
C ASP A 48 -21.35 12.71 -0.35
N ALA A 49 -22.37 13.48 0.06
CA ALA A 49 -23.17 13.19 1.24
C ALA A 49 -24.09 11.98 1.04
N GLN A 50 -24.52 11.71 -0.20
CA GLN A 50 -25.38 10.55 -0.50
C GLN A 50 -24.58 9.26 -0.40
N ALA A 51 -23.38 9.24 -1.00
CA ALA A 51 -22.47 8.10 -0.89
C ALA A 51 -22.10 7.82 0.57
N LEU A 52 -21.84 8.87 1.36
CA LEU A 52 -21.46 8.74 2.76
C LEU A 52 -22.56 8.12 3.63
N ARG A 53 -23.84 8.37 3.33
CA ARG A 53 -24.98 7.75 4.04
C ARG A 53 -25.01 6.24 3.87
N LEU A 54 -24.57 5.73 2.72
CA LEU A 54 -24.52 4.30 2.41
C LEU A 54 -23.30 3.59 3.02
N CYS A 55 -22.34 4.34 3.56
CA CYS A 55 -21.16 3.77 4.20
C CYS A 55 -21.52 3.06 5.51
N GLN A 56 -20.83 1.96 5.79
CA GLN A 56 -21.02 1.14 6.99
C GLN A 56 -20.04 1.50 8.12
N ALA A 57 -19.04 2.33 7.84
CA ALA A 57 -18.07 2.79 8.83
C ALA A 57 -18.76 3.51 10.00
N GLU A 58 -18.25 3.27 11.21
CA GLU A 58 -18.72 3.89 12.46
C GLU A 58 -18.55 5.41 12.40
N GLN A 59 -17.42 5.87 11.85
CA GLN A 59 -17.12 7.27 11.67
C GLN A 59 -17.28 7.67 10.20
N LYS A 60 -18.04 8.75 9.98
CA LYS A 60 -18.36 9.28 8.65
C LYS A 60 -18.07 10.77 8.65
N ILE A 61 -17.15 11.20 7.80
CA ILE A 61 -16.69 12.59 7.72
C ILE A 61 -17.05 13.13 6.34
N GLN A 62 -17.97 14.10 6.32
CA GLN A 62 -18.31 14.81 5.10
C GLN A 62 -17.37 16.00 4.94
N ILE A 63 -16.46 15.93 3.98
CA ILE A 63 -15.50 17.01 3.73
C ILE A 63 -16.00 18.00 2.67
N GLY A 64 -15.62 19.27 2.80
CA GLY A 64 -15.92 20.31 1.81
C GLY A 64 -17.41 20.59 1.63
N ALA A 65 -18.16 20.61 2.74
CA ALA A 65 -19.59 20.86 2.72
C ALA A 65 -19.94 22.23 2.11
N LYS A 66 -19.11 23.27 2.35
CA LYS A 66 -19.32 24.60 1.77
C LYS A 66 -18.99 24.63 0.27
N LEU A 67 -17.93 23.94 -0.13
CA LEU A 67 -17.45 23.92 -1.52
C LEU A 67 -18.35 23.08 -2.45
N THR A 68 -18.77 21.90 -2.01
CA THR A 68 -19.45 20.92 -2.87
C THR A 68 -20.95 20.86 -2.64
N LYS A 69 -21.44 21.44 -1.54
CA LYS A 69 -22.83 21.31 -1.07
C LYS A 69 -23.27 19.84 -0.92
N GLY A 70 -22.31 18.93 -0.68
CA GLY A 70 -22.55 17.50 -0.55
C GLY A 70 -22.76 16.74 -1.87
N LEU A 71 -22.47 17.35 -3.02
CA LEU A 71 -22.68 16.77 -4.35
C LEU A 71 -21.43 16.09 -4.94
N GLY A 72 -20.34 16.04 -4.18
CA GLY A 72 -19.08 15.48 -4.64
C GLY A 72 -18.14 16.46 -5.35
N ALA A 73 -16.93 16.00 -5.65
CA ALA A 73 -15.86 16.82 -6.24
C ALA A 73 -15.89 16.92 -7.79
N GLY A 74 -16.88 16.32 -8.46
CA GLY A 74 -17.03 16.41 -9.92
C GLY A 74 -15.82 15.92 -10.74
N ALA A 75 -15.14 14.85 -10.27
CA ALA A 75 -13.89 14.33 -10.84
C ALA A 75 -12.74 15.36 -10.93
N ASN A 76 -12.76 16.40 -10.09
CA ASN A 76 -11.70 17.40 -9.98
C ASN A 76 -10.89 17.20 -8.68
N PRO A 77 -9.62 16.75 -8.77
CA PRO A 77 -8.74 16.57 -7.62
C PRO A 77 -8.56 17.84 -6.77
N GLU A 78 -8.48 19.01 -7.40
CA GLU A 78 -8.30 20.28 -6.68
C GLU A 78 -9.49 20.59 -5.75
N ILE A 79 -10.70 20.21 -6.14
CA ILE A 79 -11.88 20.34 -5.26
C ILE A 79 -11.79 19.36 -4.09
N GLY A 80 -11.35 18.12 -4.35
CA GLY A 80 -11.12 17.12 -3.29
C GLY A 80 -10.08 17.57 -2.27
N LYS A 81 -8.97 18.16 -2.75
CA LYS A 81 -7.91 18.72 -1.91
C LYS A 81 -8.41 19.86 -1.03
N LYS A 82 -9.03 20.88 -1.63
CA LYS A 82 -9.59 22.02 -0.89
C LYS A 82 -10.67 21.60 0.10
N ALA A 83 -11.48 20.60 -0.24
CA ALA A 83 -12.48 20.03 0.66
C ALA A 83 -11.86 19.40 1.91
N ALA A 84 -10.75 18.67 1.75
CA ALA A 84 -10.03 18.09 2.87
C ALA A 84 -9.33 19.16 3.72
N GLU A 85 -8.75 20.19 3.08
CA GLU A 85 -8.15 21.33 3.78
C GLU A 85 -9.19 22.13 4.58
N GLU A 86 -10.39 22.35 4.02
CA GLU A 86 -11.52 22.97 4.73
C GLU A 86 -11.90 22.22 6.01
N SER A 87 -11.74 20.89 6.00
CA SER A 87 -12.20 19.99 7.06
C SER A 87 -11.04 19.41 7.88
N ARG A 88 -9.88 20.08 7.84
CA ARG A 88 -8.63 19.60 8.45
C ARG A 88 -8.74 19.35 9.95
N GLU A 89 -9.39 20.25 10.68
CA GLU A 89 -9.56 20.13 12.14
C GLU A 89 -10.38 18.89 12.51
N GLU A 90 -11.49 18.64 11.80
CA GLU A 90 -12.33 17.47 12.02
C GLU A 90 -11.57 16.18 11.69
N LEU A 91 -10.83 16.15 10.58
CA LEU A 91 -9.98 15.01 10.22
C LEU A 91 -8.92 14.75 11.30
N ALA A 92 -8.22 15.78 11.77
CA ALA A 92 -7.20 15.64 12.81
C ALA A 92 -7.79 15.10 14.12
N GLN A 93 -8.95 15.60 14.53
CA GLN A 93 -9.63 15.13 15.74
C GLN A 93 -9.98 13.64 15.64
N ARG A 94 -10.40 13.16 14.47
CA ARG A 94 -10.75 11.74 14.27
C ARG A 94 -9.54 10.82 14.17
N LEU A 95 -8.42 11.33 13.67
CA LEU A 95 -7.16 10.58 13.57
C LEU A 95 -6.34 10.57 14.85
N GLN A 96 -6.61 11.46 15.80
CA GLN A 96 -5.87 11.55 17.03
C GLN A 96 -5.88 10.23 17.83
N GLY A 97 -4.74 9.91 18.45
CA GLY A 97 -4.54 8.68 19.21
C GLY A 97 -4.32 7.42 18.37
N ALA A 98 -4.23 7.53 17.04
CA ALA A 98 -3.86 6.40 16.20
C ALA A 98 -2.34 6.16 16.22
N ASP A 99 -1.93 4.92 16.46
CA ASP A 99 -0.54 4.48 16.27
C ASP A 99 -0.25 4.24 14.78
N MET A 100 -1.27 3.79 14.05
CA MET A 100 -1.18 3.48 12.63
C MET A 100 -2.45 3.90 11.89
N VAL A 101 -2.28 4.51 10.72
CA VAL A 101 -3.39 4.91 9.84
C VAL A 101 -3.19 4.31 8.45
N PHE A 102 -4.14 3.48 8.05
CA PHE A 102 -4.29 3.01 6.67
C PHE A 102 -5.16 3.97 5.88
N ILE A 103 -4.69 4.41 4.72
CA ILE A 103 -5.45 5.26 3.81
C ILE A 103 -5.74 4.47 2.55
N THR A 104 -7.01 4.24 2.27
CA THR A 104 -7.45 3.54 1.06
C THR A 104 -8.25 4.45 0.14
N ALA A 105 -7.88 4.49 -1.14
CA ALA A 105 -8.51 5.34 -2.13
C ALA A 105 -8.39 4.75 -3.55
N GLY A 106 -9.42 4.97 -4.36
CA GLY A 106 -9.34 4.80 -5.81
C GLY A 106 -8.84 6.08 -6.47
N MET A 107 -7.69 6.02 -7.12
CA MET A 107 -7.04 7.18 -7.74
C MET A 107 -7.62 7.45 -9.14
N GLY A 108 -7.59 8.71 -9.56
CA GLY A 108 -8.16 9.17 -10.83
C GLY A 108 -9.54 9.80 -10.71
N GLY A 109 -10.18 9.74 -9.54
CA GLY A 109 -11.36 10.54 -9.20
C GLY A 109 -11.03 11.96 -8.73
N GLY A 110 -12.01 12.67 -8.20
CA GLY A 110 -11.81 13.99 -7.57
C GLY A 110 -11.45 13.87 -6.09
N THR A 111 -12.35 13.27 -5.31
CA THR A 111 -12.22 13.18 -3.85
C THR A 111 -11.04 12.34 -3.42
N GLY A 112 -10.96 11.07 -3.85
CA GLY A 112 -9.86 10.16 -3.49
C GLY A 112 -8.49 10.75 -3.83
N THR A 113 -8.31 11.13 -5.09
CA THR A 113 -7.05 11.68 -5.61
C THR A 113 -6.58 12.94 -4.89
N GLY A 114 -7.48 13.88 -4.60
CA GLY A 114 -7.12 15.16 -4.00
C GLY A 114 -7.10 15.16 -2.47
N ALA A 115 -8.00 14.42 -1.83
CA ALA A 115 -8.11 14.41 -0.37
C ALA A 115 -7.16 13.41 0.30
N ALA A 116 -6.83 12.28 -0.34
CA ALA A 116 -5.97 11.27 0.28
C ALA A 116 -4.58 11.81 0.69
N PRO A 117 -3.88 12.64 -0.11
CA PRO A 117 -2.61 13.23 0.32
C PRO A 117 -2.74 14.16 1.54
N VAL A 118 -3.86 14.88 1.64
CA VAL A 118 -4.13 15.78 2.78
C VAL A 118 -4.42 14.96 4.04
N VAL A 119 -5.22 13.91 3.93
CA VAL A 119 -5.49 12.97 5.03
C VAL A 119 -4.19 12.30 5.51
N ALA A 120 -3.32 11.89 4.57
CA ALA A 120 -2.01 11.31 4.89
C ALA A 120 -1.11 12.29 5.64
N GLN A 121 -1.07 13.53 5.19
CA GLN A 121 -0.32 14.57 5.88
C GLN A 121 -0.81 14.76 7.32
N ILE A 122 -2.12 14.82 7.53
CA ILE A 122 -2.71 14.97 8.87
C ILE A 122 -2.37 13.75 9.75
N ALA A 123 -2.45 12.54 9.20
CA ALA A 123 -2.08 11.31 9.89
C ALA A 123 -0.61 11.32 10.38
N LYS A 124 0.32 11.75 9.52
CA LYS A 124 1.73 11.94 9.91
C LYS A 124 1.89 13.02 10.98
N GLU A 125 1.17 14.13 10.87
CA GLU A 125 1.25 15.24 11.85
C GLU A 125 0.74 14.85 13.24
N VAL A 126 -0.21 13.91 13.34
CA VAL A 126 -0.65 13.35 14.63
C VAL A 126 0.26 12.23 15.16
N GLY A 127 1.33 11.90 14.44
CA GLY A 127 2.37 10.94 14.87
C GLY A 127 2.10 9.48 14.49
N ALA A 128 1.11 9.21 13.65
CA ALA A 128 0.76 7.85 13.23
C ALA A 128 1.66 7.35 12.10
N LEU A 129 2.01 6.05 12.14
CA LEU A 129 2.59 5.35 10.99
C LEU A 129 1.56 5.35 9.86
N THR A 130 1.87 6.03 8.76
CA THR A 130 0.90 6.32 7.70
C THR A 130 1.17 5.45 6.48
N VAL A 131 0.27 4.50 6.22
CA VAL A 131 0.37 3.57 5.09
C VAL A 131 -0.79 3.83 4.13
N ALA A 132 -0.49 4.08 2.86
CA ALA A 132 -1.53 4.21 1.83
C ALA A 132 -1.58 2.98 0.94
N VAL A 133 -2.78 2.45 0.73
CA VAL A 133 -3.07 1.35 -0.20
C VAL A 133 -4.06 1.87 -1.23
N VAL A 134 -3.61 2.14 -2.45
CA VAL A 134 -4.42 2.83 -3.46
C VAL A 134 -4.45 2.10 -4.79
N THR A 135 -5.54 2.28 -5.55
CA THR A 135 -5.66 1.70 -6.89
C THR A 135 -5.44 2.72 -7.99
N ARG A 136 -4.77 2.30 -9.08
CA ARG A 136 -4.81 3.00 -10.38
C ARG A 136 -6.06 2.58 -11.15
N PRO A 137 -6.67 3.47 -11.93
CA PRO A 137 -7.87 3.14 -12.70
C PRO A 137 -7.57 2.10 -13.78
N PHE A 138 -8.60 1.39 -14.25
CA PHE A 138 -8.48 0.55 -15.43
C PHE A 138 -8.22 1.39 -16.68
N THR A 139 -7.51 0.83 -17.66
CA THR A 139 -7.23 1.50 -18.94
C THR A 139 -8.52 1.96 -19.64
N PHE A 140 -9.61 1.19 -19.53
CA PHE A 140 -10.90 1.53 -20.15
C PHE A 140 -11.58 2.77 -19.54
N GLU A 141 -11.20 3.18 -18.32
CA GLU A 141 -11.76 4.37 -17.68
C GLU A 141 -11.23 5.69 -18.28
N GLY A 142 -10.20 5.59 -19.13
CA GLY A 142 -9.72 6.66 -20.00
C GLY A 142 -8.51 7.42 -19.47
N ARG A 143 -7.78 8.03 -20.42
CA ARG A 143 -6.50 8.70 -20.19
C ARG A 143 -6.56 9.83 -19.15
N LYS A 144 -7.69 10.57 -19.09
CA LYS A 144 -7.86 11.68 -18.13
C LYS A 144 -7.76 11.19 -16.69
N ARG A 145 -8.44 10.07 -16.36
CA ARG A 145 -8.39 9.48 -15.01
C ARG A 145 -6.99 8.95 -14.70
N ALA A 146 -6.33 8.30 -15.66
CA ALA A 146 -4.97 7.81 -15.48
C ALA A 146 -3.98 8.94 -15.15
N LEU A 147 -4.04 10.07 -15.87
CA LEU A 147 -3.17 11.23 -15.59
C LEU A 147 -3.45 11.84 -14.21
N GLN A 148 -4.72 11.95 -13.82
CA GLN A 148 -5.10 12.41 -12.48
C GLN A 148 -4.57 11.46 -11.41
N ALA A 149 -4.67 10.14 -11.64
CA ALA A 149 -4.17 9.13 -10.73
C ALA A 149 -2.67 9.24 -10.51
N GLU A 150 -1.86 9.32 -11.58
CA GLU A 150 -0.41 9.46 -11.47
C GLU A 150 -0.01 10.72 -10.69
N SER A 151 -0.66 11.85 -10.97
CA SER A 151 -0.39 13.10 -10.24
C SER A 151 -0.72 12.96 -8.75
N GLY A 152 -1.87 12.38 -8.40
CA GLY A 152 -2.27 12.19 -7.00
C GLY A 152 -1.39 11.17 -6.28
N ILE A 153 -0.97 10.09 -6.94
CA ILE A 153 -0.04 9.08 -6.40
C ILE A 153 1.33 9.71 -6.12
N ALA A 154 1.82 10.56 -7.03
CA ALA A 154 3.07 11.27 -6.83
C ALA A 154 3.03 12.21 -5.62
N GLU A 155 1.92 12.96 -5.45
CA GLU A 155 1.73 13.81 -4.28
C GLU A 155 1.62 12.97 -3.00
N LEU A 156 0.79 11.91 -3.01
CA LEU A 156 0.58 11.01 -1.88
C LEU A 156 1.88 10.37 -1.39
N ARG A 157 2.77 9.96 -2.31
CA ARG A 157 4.08 9.38 -1.98
C ARG A 157 4.90 10.28 -1.05
N THR A 158 4.79 11.60 -1.19
CA THR A 158 5.54 12.55 -0.34
C THR A 158 4.94 12.73 1.06
N LYS A 159 3.76 12.15 1.31
CA LYS A 159 2.94 12.38 2.53
C LYS A 159 2.72 11.12 3.36
N VAL A 160 3.23 9.98 2.93
CA VAL A 160 3.07 8.69 3.61
C VAL A 160 4.43 8.11 3.99
N ASP A 161 4.44 7.13 4.89
CA ASP A 161 5.62 6.33 5.20
C ASP A 161 5.79 5.22 4.16
N THR A 162 4.70 4.53 3.85
CA THR A 162 4.65 3.48 2.85
C THR A 162 3.48 3.68 1.90
N LEU A 163 3.71 3.48 0.60
CA LEU A 163 2.72 3.56 -0.46
C LEU A 163 2.66 2.25 -1.25
N ILE A 164 1.53 1.54 -1.15
CA ILE A 164 1.21 0.36 -1.96
C ILE A 164 0.28 0.80 -3.09
N VAL A 165 0.74 0.66 -4.33
CA VAL A 165 -0.04 1.00 -5.53
C VAL A 165 -0.47 -0.28 -6.23
N ILE A 166 -1.79 -0.44 -6.40
CA ILE A 166 -2.40 -1.59 -7.06
C ILE A 166 -2.90 -1.17 -8.46
N PRO A 167 -2.30 -1.65 -9.54
CA PRO A 167 -2.80 -1.43 -10.89
C PRO A 167 -4.05 -2.26 -11.18
N ASN A 168 -5.21 -1.62 -11.37
CA ASN A 168 -6.45 -2.35 -11.67
C ASN A 168 -6.36 -3.19 -12.96
N ASP A 169 -5.55 -2.79 -13.95
CA ASP A 169 -5.36 -3.58 -15.17
C ASP A 169 -4.74 -4.97 -14.90
N ARG A 170 -3.98 -5.14 -13.81
CA ARG A 170 -3.46 -6.47 -13.42
C ARG A 170 -4.55 -7.40 -12.93
N LEU A 171 -5.65 -6.85 -12.41
CA LEU A 171 -6.81 -7.63 -11.99
C LEU A 171 -7.50 -8.29 -13.18
N LEU A 172 -7.37 -7.73 -14.39
CA LEU A 172 -7.88 -8.34 -15.62
C LEU A 172 -7.12 -9.63 -16.01
N GLN A 173 -5.89 -9.82 -15.52
CA GLN A 173 -5.10 -11.03 -15.82
C GLN A 173 -5.56 -12.24 -14.99
N VAL A 174 -6.18 -11.97 -13.83
CA VAL A 174 -6.72 -12.99 -12.93
C VAL A 174 -8.24 -13.13 -13.06
N ALA A 175 -8.88 -12.27 -13.85
CA ALA A 175 -10.32 -12.27 -14.06
C ALA A 175 -10.70 -13.05 -15.33
N ASP A 176 -11.82 -13.79 -15.27
CA ASP A 176 -12.36 -14.49 -16.43
C ASP A 176 -12.88 -13.51 -17.50
N LYS A 177 -12.87 -13.93 -18.77
CA LYS A 177 -13.38 -13.12 -19.90
C LYS A 177 -14.87 -12.72 -19.77
N GLN A 178 -15.62 -13.38 -18.90
CA GLN A 178 -17.04 -13.11 -18.63
C GLN A 178 -17.25 -12.18 -17.44
N THR A 179 -16.16 -11.72 -16.81
CA THR A 179 -16.20 -10.83 -15.64
C THR A 179 -16.90 -9.52 -16.00
N THR A 180 -17.93 -9.17 -15.25
CA THR A 180 -18.66 -7.90 -15.43
C THR A 180 -17.87 -6.73 -14.83
N ILE A 181 -18.20 -5.51 -15.21
CA ILE A 181 -17.58 -4.30 -14.63
C ILE A 181 -17.75 -4.25 -13.11
N THR A 182 -18.95 -4.59 -12.62
CA THR A 182 -19.24 -4.63 -11.18
C THR A 182 -18.34 -5.63 -10.47
N GLU A 183 -18.14 -6.80 -11.07
CA GLU A 183 -17.25 -7.82 -10.53
C GLU A 183 -15.77 -7.39 -10.57
N ALA A 184 -15.34 -6.70 -11.63
CA ALA A 184 -13.98 -6.17 -11.72
C ALA A 184 -13.66 -5.16 -10.61
N PHE A 185 -14.59 -4.23 -10.30
CA PHE A 185 -14.43 -3.34 -9.15
C PHE A 185 -14.48 -4.10 -7.83
N ARG A 186 -15.29 -5.15 -7.75
CA ARG A 186 -15.35 -6.04 -6.58
C ARG A 186 -13.99 -6.67 -6.27
N ILE A 187 -13.28 -7.12 -7.32
CA ILE A 187 -11.93 -7.67 -7.22
C ILE A 187 -10.96 -6.59 -6.75
N ALA A 188 -11.04 -5.37 -7.29
CA ALA A 188 -10.19 -4.25 -6.86
C ALA A 188 -10.37 -3.91 -5.37
N ASP A 189 -11.63 -3.84 -4.91
CA ASP A 189 -11.97 -3.62 -3.50
C ASP A 189 -11.44 -4.76 -2.61
N ASP A 190 -11.48 -6.01 -3.09
CA ASP A 190 -10.95 -7.15 -2.34
C ASP A 190 -9.43 -7.11 -2.24
N VAL A 191 -8.71 -6.66 -3.26
CA VAL A 191 -7.25 -6.47 -3.16
C VAL A 191 -6.90 -5.36 -2.17
N LEU A 192 -7.64 -4.25 -2.15
CA LEU A 192 -7.49 -3.20 -1.14
C LEU A 192 -7.72 -3.77 0.28
N ARG A 193 -8.78 -4.57 0.46
CA ARG A 193 -9.06 -5.27 1.71
C ARG A 193 -7.90 -6.17 2.13
N GLN A 194 -7.40 -6.99 1.20
CA GLN A 194 -6.29 -7.90 1.48
C GLN A 194 -5.01 -7.18 1.86
N GLY A 195 -4.72 -6.01 1.27
CA GLY A 195 -3.54 -5.23 1.63
C GLY A 195 -3.59 -4.60 3.00
N VAL A 196 -4.76 -4.12 3.43
CA VAL A 196 -4.95 -3.66 4.81
C VAL A 196 -4.92 -4.86 5.76
N GLN A 197 -5.66 -5.92 5.45
CA GLN A 197 -5.74 -7.13 6.28
C GLN A 197 -4.37 -7.78 6.51
N GLY A 198 -3.57 -7.92 5.44
CA GLY A 198 -2.28 -8.60 5.50
C GLY A 198 -1.32 -7.98 6.52
N ILE A 199 -1.42 -6.67 6.75
CA ILE A 199 -0.62 -5.95 7.75
C ILE A 199 -1.34 -5.89 9.08
N SER A 200 -2.64 -5.58 9.10
CA SER A 200 -3.39 -5.45 10.36
C SER A 200 -3.41 -6.76 11.14
N ASP A 201 -3.58 -7.90 10.45
CA ASP A 201 -3.66 -9.21 11.11
C ASP A 201 -2.36 -9.59 11.82
N LEU A 202 -1.20 -9.11 11.33
CA LEU A 202 0.08 -9.32 12.00
C LEU A 202 0.20 -8.60 13.36
N ILE A 203 -0.62 -7.56 13.58
CA ILE A 203 -0.57 -6.71 14.76
C ILE A 203 -1.75 -7.02 15.70
N THR A 204 -2.94 -7.23 15.15
CA THR A 204 -4.19 -7.30 15.92
C THR A 204 -4.65 -8.71 16.23
N VAL A 205 -4.23 -9.70 15.44
CA VAL A 205 -4.62 -11.09 15.65
C VAL A 205 -3.50 -11.83 16.34
N PRO A 206 -3.75 -12.46 17.51
CA PRO A 206 -2.78 -13.36 18.13
C PRO A 206 -2.43 -14.50 17.16
N GLY A 207 -1.21 -14.47 16.64
CA GLY A 207 -0.60 -15.51 15.84
C GLY A 207 0.17 -16.54 16.67
N LEU A 208 0.61 -17.61 16.00
CA LEU A 208 1.58 -18.57 16.55
C LEU A 208 2.94 -17.90 16.76
N ILE A 209 3.27 -16.98 15.85
CA ILE A 209 4.46 -16.14 15.92
C ILE A 209 3.95 -14.70 15.79
N ASN A 210 3.82 -14.05 16.95
CA ASN A 210 3.40 -12.66 17.03
C ASN A 210 4.56 -11.76 16.65
N LEU A 211 4.25 -10.78 15.82
CA LEU A 211 5.10 -9.63 15.58
C LEU A 211 4.67 -8.51 16.50
N ASP A 212 5.62 -7.70 16.98
CA ASP A 212 5.26 -6.49 17.68
C ASP A 212 5.03 -5.33 16.68
N PHE A 213 4.39 -4.27 17.15
CA PHE A 213 4.15 -3.10 16.31
C PHE A 213 5.46 -2.37 15.94
N ALA A 214 6.51 -2.50 16.76
CA ALA A 214 7.80 -1.84 16.53
C ALA A 214 8.55 -2.47 15.34
N ASP A 215 8.44 -3.77 15.15
CA ASP A 215 8.94 -4.54 14.02
C ASP A 215 8.31 -4.03 12.71
N VAL A 216 6.97 -3.97 12.66
CA VAL A 216 6.25 -3.44 11.50
C VAL A 216 6.63 -1.99 11.23
N LYS A 217 6.70 -1.16 12.28
CA LYS A 217 7.10 0.24 12.19
C LYS A 217 8.53 0.38 11.62
N THR A 218 9.45 -0.49 11.98
CA THR A 218 10.85 -0.45 11.51
C THR A 218 10.94 -0.68 10.00
N ILE A 219 10.13 -1.56 9.42
CA ILE A 219 10.15 -1.84 7.97
C ILE A 219 9.36 -0.81 7.16
N MET A 220 8.28 -0.27 7.74
CA MET A 220 7.33 0.57 7.00
C MET A 220 7.54 2.08 7.15
N THR A 221 8.28 2.53 8.17
CA THR A 221 8.57 3.96 8.35
C THR A 221 9.47 4.46 7.22
N ASP A 222 9.03 5.51 6.53
CA ASP A 222 9.73 6.12 5.38
C ASP A 222 10.25 5.10 4.32
N ALA A 223 9.55 3.97 4.16
CA ALA A 223 9.92 2.91 3.24
C ALA A 223 9.64 3.27 1.76
N GLY A 224 8.83 4.31 1.54
CA GLY A 224 8.49 4.83 0.23
C GLY A 224 7.55 3.88 -0.51
N SER A 225 7.93 3.47 -1.73
CA SER A 225 7.11 2.58 -2.54
C SER A 225 7.20 1.13 -2.03
N ALA A 226 6.04 0.48 -1.90
CA ALA A 226 5.92 -0.92 -1.52
C ALA A 226 5.12 -1.71 -2.55
N LEU A 227 5.42 -3.01 -2.61
CA LEU A 227 4.75 -3.98 -3.47
C LEU A 227 4.11 -5.05 -2.62
N MET A 228 2.96 -5.54 -3.05
CA MET A 228 2.22 -6.58 -2.35
C MET A 228 2.01 -7.78 -3.27
N GLY A 229 2.43 -8.94 -2.79
CA GLY A 229 2.20 -10.24 -3.41
C GLY A 229 1.33 -11.12 -2.53
N ILE A 230 0.37 -11.82 -3.14
CA ILE A 230 -0.52 -12.73 -2.40
C ILE A 230 -0.61 -14.04 -3.15
N GLY A 231 -0.41 -15.13 -2.42
CA GLY A 231 -0.57 -16.49 -2.91
C GLY A 231 -1.46 -17.31 -1.98
N ARG A 232 -2.21 -18.24 -2.56
CA ARG A 232 -3.09 -19.16 -1.83
C ARG A 232 -2.98 -20.54 -2.45
N ALA A 233 -2.85 -21.56 -1.61
CA ALA A 233 -2.83 -22.93 -2.08
C ALA A 233 -3.38 -23.88 -1.02
N THR A 234 -3.73 -25.08 -1.48
CA THR A 234 -4.25 -26.20 -0.68
C THR A 234 -3.49 -27.48 -1.06
N GLY A 235 -3.61 -28.52 -0.24
CA GLY A 235 -2.95 -29.82 -0.47
C GLY A 235 -1.55 -29.92 0.15
N GLU A 236 -0.81 -30.96 -0.23
CA GLU A 236 0.43 -31.38 0.46
C GLU A 236 1.60 -30.38 0.33
N LYS A 237 1.66 -29.63 -0.78
CA LYS A 237 2.70 -28.61 -1.04
C LYS A 237 2.17 -27.18 -0.95
N ARG A 238 1.08 -26.98 -0.19
CA ARG A 238 0.37 -25.70 -0.12
C ARG A 238 1.25 -24.53 0.29
N ALA A 239 2.17 -24.68 1.25
CA ALA A 239 3.05 -23.59 1.64
C ALA A 239 4.01 -23.15 0.53
N VAL A 240 4.69 -24.11 -0.10
CA VAL A 240 5.61 -23.86 -1.21
C VAL A 240 4.90 -23.21 -2.40
N GLU A 241 3.73 -23.72 -2.78
CA GLU A 241 2.98 -23.19 -3.92
C GLU A 241 2.38 -21.82 -3.61
N ALA A 242 1.88 -21.59 -2.39
CA ALA A 242 1.40 -20.27 -1.97
C ALA A 242 2.54 -19.24 -1.94
N ALA A 243 3.73 -19.61 -1.45
CA ALA A 243 4.90 -18.73 -1.46
C ALA A 243 5.32 -18.36 -2.88
N LYS A 244 5.43 -19.34 -3.80
CA LYS A 244 5.73 -19.08 -5.22
C LYS A 244 4.71 -18.14 -5.86
N MET A 245 3.42 -18.39 -5.63
CA MET A 245 2.35 -17.54 -6.14
C MET A 245 2.42 -16.11 -5.59
N ALA A 246 2.84 -15.93 -4.32
CA ALA A 246 3.02 -14.61 -3.73
C ALA A 246 4.19 -13.86 -4.40
N VAL A 247 5.33 -14.52 -4.62
CA VAL A 247 6.51 -13.95 -5.30
C VAL A 247 6.24 -13.63 -6.76
N SER A 248 5.43 -14.43 -7.44
CA SER A 248 5.07 -14.23 -8.85
C SER A 248 3.71 -13.56 -9.02
N SER A 249 3.19 -12.88 -7.99
CA SER A 249 1.84 -12.37 -7.99
C SER A 249 1.65 -11.28 -9.07
N PRO A 250 0.56 -11.29 -9.85
CA PRO A 250 0.29 -10.26 -10.86
C PRO A 250 0.16 -8.84 -10.28
N LEU A 251 -0.05 -8.73 -8.97
CA LEU A 251 -0.14 -7.47 -8.24
C LEU A 251 1.22 -6.78 -8.08
N LEU A 252 2.32 -7.53 -8.27
CA LEU A 252 3.68 -7.00 -8.27
C LEU A 252 3.96 -6.33 -9.62
N GLU A 253 4.04 -5.01 -9.65
CA GLU A 253 4.45 -4.28 -10.86
C GLU A 253 5.91 -4.52 -11.23
N THR A 254 6.73 -4.91 -10.26
CA THR A 254 8.16 -5.21 -10.38
C THR A 254 8.47 -6.45 -9.53
N SER A 255 9.53 -7.19 -9.85
CA SER A 255 9.98 -8.31 -9.02
C SER A 255 10.24 -7.85 -7.57
N ILE A 256 10.09 -8.76 -6.61
CA ILE A 256 10.51 -8.53 -5.22
C ILE A 256 12.04 -8.55 -5.05
N GLU A 257 12.77 -8.95 -6.10
CA GLU A 257 14.23 -8.86 -6.15
C GLU A 257 14.71 -7.44 -5.81
N GLY A 258 15.64 -7.34 -4.86
CA GLY A 258 16.19 -6.06 -4.41
C GLY A 258 15.39 -5.35 -3.32
N ALA A 259 14.30 -5.93 -2.82
CA ALA A 259 13.63 -5.46 -1.62
C ALA A 259 14.55 -5.62 -0.40
N ARG A 260 14.74 -4.53 0.36
CA ARG A 260 15.57 -4.53 1.58
C ARG A 260 14.76 -4.72 2.85
N GLY A 261 13.45 -4.51 2.78
CA GLY A 261 12.52 -4.79 3.86
C GLY A 261 11.39 -5.67 3.35
N ILE A 262 11.09 -6.75 4.08
CA ILE A 262 9.99 -7.65 3.74
C ILE A 262 9.16 -7.93 4.99
N LEU A 263 7.85 -7.72 4.87
CA LEU A 263 6.87 -8.28 5.81
C LEU A 263 6.28 -9.54 5.17
N LEU A 264 6.45 -10.66 5.83
CA LEU A 264 5.90 -11.96 5.44
C LEU A 264 4.85 -12.38 6.45
N ASN A 265 3.60 -12.47 5.99
CA ASN A 265 2.48 -13.02 6.77
C ASN A 265 2.06 -14.37 6.18
N ILE A 266 2.07 -15.41 7.00
CA ILE A 266 1.53 -16.73 6.67
C ILE A 266 0.28 -16.95 7.49
N THR A 267 -0.86 -17.07 6.82
CA THR A 267 -2.14 -17.40 7.46
C THR A 267 -2.56 -18.81 7.06
N GLY A 268 -2.84 -19.67 8.03
CA GLY A 268 -3.29 -21.04 7.77
C GLY A 268 -4.34 -21.49 8.78
N GLY A 269 -4.95 -22.64 8.53
CA GLY A 269 -5.82 -23.28 9.51
C GLY A 269 -5.05 -23.84 10.73
N PRO A 270 -5.76 -24.41 11.71
CA PRO A 270 -5.14 -25.00 12.91
C PRO A 270 -4.14 -26.13 12.64
N ASN A 271 -4.13 -26.66 11.40
CA ASN A 271 -3.20 -27.69 10.94
C ASN A 271 -1.91 -27.12 10.33
N LEU A 272 -1.66 -25.80 10.41
CA LEU A 272 -0.45 -25.17 9.90
C LEU A 272 0.79 -25.71 10.61
N GLY A 273 1.65 -26.41 9.88
CA GLY A 273 2.87 -27.00 10.40
C GLY A 273 4.06 -26.04 10.42
N LEU A 274 5.00 -26.26 11.34
CA LEU A 274 6.26 -25.50 11.41
C LEU A 274 7.12 -25.67 10.14
N PHE A 275 7.17 -26.88 9.58
CA PHE A 275 7.92 -27.16 8.34
C PHE A 275 7.35 -26.39 7.14
N GLU A 276 6.02 -26.35 7.01
CA GLU A 276 5.33 -25.59 5.97
C GLU A 276 5.68 -24.10 6.05
N VAL A 277 5.65 -23.56 7.27
CA VAL A 277 6.05 -22.17 7.53
C VAL A 277 7.50 -21.90 7.13
N ASN A 278 8.43 -22.79 7.50
CA ASN A 278 9.85 -22.63 7.18
C ASN A 278 10.10 -22.70 5.66
N GLU A 279 9.49 -23.66 4.96
CA GLU A 279 9.62 -23.79 3.50
C GLU A 279 9.13 -22.55 2.76
N ALA A 280 7.99 -21.98 3.18
CA ALA A 280 7.49 -20.74 2.59
C ALA A 280 8.46 -19.57 2.84
N ALA A 281 8.99 -19.43 4.06
CA ALA A 281 9.94 -18.38 4.40
C ALA A 281 11.24 -18.46 3.59
N GLU A 282 11.80 -19.66 3.40
CA GLU A 282 13.02 -19.89 2.60
C GLU A 282 12.83 -19.45 1.15
N ILE A 283 11.67 -19.71 0.54
CA ILE A 283 11.37 -19.30 -0.85
C ILE A 283 11.33 -17.78 -1.00
N ILE A 284 10.71 -17.09 -0.03
CA ILE A 284 10.65 -15.62 -0.03
C ILE A 284 12.06 -15.04 0.17
N ALA A 285 12.81 -15.57 1.13
CA ALA A 285 14.17 -15.11 1.41
C ALA A 285 15.11 -15.31 0.20
N ALA A 286 15.00 -16.44 -0.49
CA ALA A 286 15.79 -16.72 -1.70
C ALA A 286 15.46 -15.79 -2.89
N SER A 287 14.31 -15.12 -2.85
CA SER A 287 13.84 -14.19 -3.90
C SER A 287 14.12 -12.72 -3.54
N ALA A 288 14.60 -12.45 -2.32
CA ALA A 288 14.86 -11.12 -1.78
C ALA A 288 16.35 -10.73 -1.94
N ASP A 289 16.69 -9.51 -1.52
CA ASP A 289 18.09 -9.12 -1.34
C ASP A 289 18.74 -9.99 -0.21
N PRO A 290 19.99 -10.48 -0.36
CA PRO A 290 20.65 -11.27 0.69
C PRO A 290 20.76 -10.55 2.05
N ASP A 291 20.81 -9.21 2.04
CA ASP A 291 20.86 -8.38 3.23
C ASP A 291 19.47 -7.82 3.60
N ALA A 292 18.38 -8.37 3.04
CA ALA A 292 17.03 -7.95 3.35
C ALA A 292 16.67 -8.24 4.81
N ASN A 293 16.10 -7.25 5.47
CA ASN A 293 15.46 -7.44 6.76
C ASN A 293 14.07 -8.06 6.53
N ILE A 294 13.91 -9.34 6.87
CA ILE A 294 12.67 -10.09 6.70
C ILE A 294 12.02 -10.27 8.06
N ILE A 295 10.83 -9.68 8.21
CA ILE A 295 9.99 -9.82 9.39
C ILE A 295 8.89 -10.82 9.08
N PHE A 296 8.77 -11.81 9.93
CA PHE A 296 7.98 -12.99 9.71
C PHE A 296 6.88 -13.14 10.77
N GLY A 297 5.62 -13.31 10.34
CA GLY A 297 4.49 -13.61 11.20
C GLY A 297 3.67 -14.81 10.71
N ALA A 298 3.14 -15.58 11.65
CA ALA A 298 2.26 -16.71 11.39
C ALA A 298 0.95 -16.57 12.16
N VAL A 299 -0.18 -16.55 11.45
CA VAL A 299 -1.52 -16.37 12.02
C VAL A 299 -2.37 -17.62 11.76
N ILE A 300 -3.16 -18.02 12.77
CA ILE A 300 -4.13 -19.11 12.62
C ILE A 300 -5.52 -18.52 12.39
N ASP A 301 -6.13 -18.88 11.26
CA ASP A 301 -7.51 -18.57 10.93
C ASP A 301 -8.31 -19.87 10.82
N GLU A 302 -9.21 -20.10 11.77
CA GLU A 302 -10.07 -21.29 11.82
C GLU A 302 -10.94 -21.45 10.57
N ASN A 303 -11.20 -20.37 9.83
CA ASN A 303 -11.99 -20.42 8.60
C ASN A 303 -11.22 -21.02 7.42
N LEU A 304 -9.89 -21.04 7.46
CA LEU A 304 -9.06 -21.44 6.31
C LEU A 304 -8.93 -22.96 6.15
N LYS A 305 -9.29 -23.78 7.15
CA LYS A 305 -9.19 -25.26 7.09
C LYS A 305 -7.85 -25.74 6.52
N ASP A 306 -7.84 -26.19 5.27
CA ASP A 306 -6.66 -26.74 4.57
C ASP A 306 -5.96 -25.73 3.65
N GLU A 307 -6.47 -24.49 3.52
CA GLU A 307 -5.84 -23.40 2.77
C GLU A 307 -4.70 -22.76 3.57
N ILE A 308 -3.58 -22.51 2.90
CA ILE A 308 -2.56 -21.56 3.35
C ILE A 308 -2.61 -20.34 2.44
N ARG A 309 -2.54 -19.17 3.06
CA ARG A 309 -2.37 -17.88 2.42
C ARG A 309 -1.02 -17.30 2.82
N VAL A 310 -0.24 -16.90 1.82
CA VAL A 310 1.02 -16.18 2.00
C VAL A 310 0.85 -14.78 1.45
N THR A 311 1.10 -13.78 2.28
CA THR A 311 1.11 -12.37 1.91
C THR A 311 2.50 -11.82 2.13
N VAL A 312 3.06 -11.23 1.07
CA VAL A 312 4.40 -10.63 1.05
C VAL A 312 4.23 -9.15 0.79
N ILE A 313 4.83 -8.32 1.62
CA ILE A 313 4.91 -6.88 1.41
C ILE A 313 6.37 -6.50 1.38
N ALA A 314 6.83 -6.11 0.20
CA ALA A 314 8.22 -5.77 -0.05
C ALA A 314 8.37 -4.25 -0.09
N THR A 315 9.41 -3.73 0.56
CA THR A 315 9.72 -2.29 0.68
C THR A 315 11.22 -2.05 0.43
N GLY A 316 11.61 -0.77 0.34
CA GLY A 316 13.03 -0.40 0.25
C GLY A 316 13.65 -0.52 -1.15
N PHE A 317 12.85 -0.54 -2.21
CA PHE A 317 13.32 -0.61 -3.61
C PHE A 317 14.09 0.64 -4.10
N GLU A 318 13.98 1.77 -3.39
CA GLU A 318 14.48 3.06 -3.88
C GLU A 318 16.01 3.20 -3.84
N GLY A 319 16.70 2.37 -3.06
CA GLY A 319 18.17 2.30 -3.05
C GLY A 319 18.75 1.94 -4.42
N GLN A 320 18.12 0.99 -5.14
CA GLN A 320 18.59 0.54 -6.45
C GLN A 320 18.38 1.58 -7.56
N ARG A 321 17.29 2.38 -7.51
CA ARG A 321 17.05 3.47 -8.49
C ARG A 321 18.03 4.62 -8.35
N ARG A 322 18.42 4.98 -7.12
CA ARG A 322 19.43 6.02 -6.88
C ARG A 322 20.84 5.55 -7.25
N GLU A 323 21.21 4.31 -6.94
CA GLU A 323 22.52 3.75 -7.32
C GLU A 323 22.67 3.55 -8.83
N SER A 324 21.61 3.09 -9.52
CA SER A 324 21.63 2.96 -10.98
C SER A 324 21.67 4.32 -11.69
N ALA A 325 20.94 5.33 -11.20
CA ALA A 325 21.02 6.70 -11.71
C ALA A 325 22.39 7.35 -11.44
N ALA A 326 22.99 7.11 -10.28
CA ALA A 326 24.33 7.61 -9.96
C ALA A 326 25.42 6.93 -10.79
N LYS A 327 25.34 5.61 -11.01
CA LYS A 327 26.25 4.86 -11.89
C LYS A 327 26.11 5.28 -13.35
N GLN A 328 24.89 5.55 -13.83
CA GLN A 328 24.67 6.10 -15.18
C GLN A 328 25.23 7.52 -15.30
N ALA A 329 24.99 8.41 -14.33
CA ALA A 329 25.55 9.77 -14.34
C ALA A 329 27.09 9.79 -14.24
N ALA A 330 27.69 8.85 -13.51
CA ALA A 330 29.14 8.67 -13.46
C ALA A 330 29.70 8.14 -14.79
N ALA A 331 29.02 7.17 -15.42
CA ALA A 331 29.41 6.64 -16.73
C ALA A 331 29.28 7.69 -17.85
N THR A 332 28.26 8.57 -17.80
CA THR A 332 28.14 9.70 -18.74
C THR A 332 29.27 10.71 -18.54
N ARG A 333 29.65 11.02 -17.29
CA ARG A 333 30.79 11.89 -16.99
C ARG A 333 32.15 11.32 -17.44
N GLU A 334 32.36 10.01 -17.33
CA GLU A 334 33.60 9.37 -17.83
C GLU A 334 33.69 9.36 -19.37
N MET A 335 32.56 9.29 -20.08
CA MET A 335 32.53 9.39 -21.55
C MET A 335 32.78 10.81 -22.05
N ASP A 336 32.31 11.85 -21.33
CA ASP A 336 32.54 13.25 -21.70
C ASP A 336 34.00 13.69 -21.48
N ILE A 337 34.74 13.05 -20.55
CA ILE A 337 36.15 13.40 -20.27
C ILE A 337 37.11 12.77 -21.29
N LYS A 338 36.73 11.67 -21.97
CA LYS A 338 37.60 10.96 -22.92
C LYS A 338 37.56 11.48 -24.37
N ASN A 339 36.79 12.53 -24.66
CA ASN A 339 36.57 13.00 -26.04
C ASN A 339 37.00 14.45 -26.33
N PHE A 340 37.93 15.01 -25.55
CA PHE A 340 38.60 16.28 -25.88
C PHE A 340 40.11 16.10 -25.94
N ASP A 341 40.60 15.35 -26.93
CA ASP A 341 41.94 15.59 -27.48
C ASP A 341 41.83 16.77 -28.46
N LEU A 342 42.43 17.88 -28.08
CA LEU A 342 42.39 19.18 -28.79
C LEU A 342 43.39 19.28 -29.96
N ASP A 343 43.87 18.15 -30.51
CA ASP A 343 44.95 18.13 -31.50
C ASP A 343 44.51 17.82 -32.95
N ASP A 344 43.21 17.70 -33.24
CA ASP A 344 42.73 17.37 -34.60
C ASP A 344 41.64 18.34 -35.12
N LEU A 345 41.87 19.65 -34.96
CA LEU A 345 41.10 20.66 -35.70
C LEU A 345 41.63 20.77 -37.14
N ASP A 346 40.99 20.00 -38.01
CA ASP A 346 41.17 20.04 -39.47
C ASP A 346 41.02 21.48 -40.00
N ILE A 347 42.11 22.02 -40.55
CA ILE A 347 42.13 23.38 -41.12
C ILE A 347 41.23 23.39 -42.37
N PRO A 348 40.22 24.28 -42.46
CA PRO A 348 39.33 24.33 -43.62
C PRO A 348 40.09 24.57 -44.94
N ALA A 349 39.67 23.89 -46.00
CA ALA A 349 40.34 23.81 -47.30
C ALA A 349 40.64 25.16 -47.99
N PHE A 350 40.02 26.27 -47.56
CA PHE A 350 40.23 27.59 -48.14
C PHE A 350 41.49 28.33 -47.63
N LEU A 351 42.13 27.86 -46.55
CA LEU A 351 43.35 28.47 -45.97
C LEU A 351 44.67 27.91 -46.52
N ARG A 352 44.64 26.90 -47.40
CA ARG A 352 45.86 26.30 -48.00
C ARG A 352 46.29 26.98 -49.30
N ARG A 353 46.60 28.29 -49.30
CA ARG A 353 47.33 28.94 -50.42
C ARG A 353 48.11 30.18 -49.98
N ARG A 354 49.42 30.02 -49.75
CA ARG A 354 50.48 30.75 -50.47
C ARG A 354 51.85 30.16 -50.18
#